data_AF-A0AAU0LF62-F1
#
_entry.id   AF-A0AAU0LF62-F1
#
_cell.length_a   1.000
_cell.length_b   1.000
_cell.length_c   1.000
_cell.angle_alpha   90.00
_cell.angle_beta   90.00
_cell.angle_gamma   90.00
#
_symmetry.space_group_name_H-M   'P 1'
#
loop_
_entity.id
_entity.type
_entity.pdbx_description
1 polymer ?
#
loop_
_entity_poly.entity_id
_entity_poly.type
_entity_poly.pdbx_seq_one_letter_code
_entity_poly.pdbx_strand_id
1 'polypeptide(L)'
;MMNSSEPRPGWALLCTAFDAPTPYALRIRQDVLIVVDGRGMIDAVLERNDPRRTTLEALHAAAGTLKRLPEGQYLLPGMVDLHVHAPQWPQSGKALDVPLETWLQEYTFPLEARYGDAGFATSVYDSVVRTLLANGTTTAMYFGTIHTVGNQVLAERCLALGQRALVGKVAMDEPSQCPSFYKDASAAEGIAETARFIDWLRQHPDNAQQRVLPAITPRFIPSCTDELLRGLGDLARRTGAHVQTHCSESDWAHAHVLERQGRTDAHALHDFGLLTRRTVVAHANFLTADDVALMARTGASVAHCPLSNFYFANSVFPARSGREQGLGMGLATDISGGYSPSMFDACRHAMTASLALHEGVDPAQTAARRGRAGQGVQARIDHVFALWLATAAGGDALDLPIGRIEPGHAMDALAVDCLAPDSNVQIWPEQDGPADILQKIIHHATRANVACTWVQGACVHRRQASSPA
;
A
#
# COMPACT_ATOMS: atom_id res chain seq x y z
N MET A 1 7.94 -10.35 -27.27
CA MET A 1 7.79 -10.87 -25.90
C MET A 1 8.95 -11.83 -25.67
N MET A 2 9.99 -11.38 -24.95
CA MET A 2 11.11 -12.25 -24.57
C MET A 2 10.67 -13.03 -23.33
N ASN A 3 10.66 -14.34 -23.47
CA ASN A 3 10.54 -15.34 -22.41
C ASN A 3 11.65 -15.05 -21.38
N SER A 4 11.32 -14.51 -20.19
CA SER A 4 12.33 -13.96 -19.26
C SER A 4 12.85 -14.96 -18.23
N SER A 5 13.11 -16.20 -18.66
CA SER A 5 13.75 -17.22 -17.83
C SER A 5 15.27 -17.03 -17.71
N GLU A 6 15.89 -16.15 -18.51
CA GLU A 6 17.30 -15.80 -18.36
C GLU A 6 17.49 -14.70 -17.30
N PRO A 7 18.38 -14.90 -16.30
CA PRO A 7 18.68 -13.88 -15.31
C PRO A 7 19.27 -12.65 -16.02
N ARG A 8 18.72 -11.48 -15.71
CA ARG A 8 19.20 -10.21 -16.26
C ARG A 8 20.64 -9.98 -15.78
N PRO A 9 21.49 -9.26 -16.53
CA PRO A 9 22.78 -8.86 -15.99
C PRO A 9 22.57 -7.98 -14.76
N GLY A 10 23.35 -8.22 -13.71
CA GLY A 10 23.38 -7.34 -12.54
C GLY A 10 23.84 -5.93 -12.92
N TRP A 11 23.47 -4.94 -12.11
CA TRP A 11 23.79 -3.54 -12.35
C TRP A 11 24.01 -2.80 -11.04
N ALA A 12 24.62 -1.62 -11.11
CA ALA A 12 24.84 -0.79 -9.93
C ALA A 12 24.30 0.62 -10.11
N LEU A 13 23.90 1.26 -8.99
CA LEU A 13 23.41 2.63 -8.94
C LEU A 13 24.26 3.44 -7.98
N LEU A 14 24.83 4.54 -8.46
CA LEU A 14 25.39 5.57 -7.60
C LEU A 14 24.38 6.70 -7.40
N CYS A 15 24.07 7.04 -6.14
CA CYS A 15 23.05 8.04 -5.83
C CYS A 15 23.20 8.62 -4.42
N THR A 16 22.35 9.61 -4.11
CA THR A 16 21.95 9.91 -2.72
C THR A 16 20.63 9.22 -2.43
N ALA A 17 20.55 8.48 -1.32
CA ALA A 17 19.36 7.73 -0.92
C ALA A 17 18.86 8.13 0.46
N PHE A 18 17.53 8.18 0.59
CA PHE A 18 16.82 8.37 1.86
C PHE A 18 15.97 7.14 2.15
N ASP A 19 16.05 6.58 3.36
CA ASP A 19 15.07 5.59 3.81
C ASP A 19 14.83 5.61 5.32
N ALA A 20 13.71 5.04 5.74
CA ALA A 20 13.32 4.91 7.13
C ALA A 20 13.13 3.43 7.49
N PRO A 21 14.20 2.69 7.86
CA PRO A 21 14.10 1.25 8.15
C PRO A 21 13.27 0.93 9.41
N THR A 22 13.12 1.90 10.31
CA THR A 22 12.35 1.82 11.56
C THR A 22 11.56 3.12 11.76
N PRO A 23 10.53 3.16 12.62
CA PRO A 23 9.75 4.39 12.87
C PRO A 23 10.54 5.53 13.55
N TYR A 24 11.79 5.29 13.95
CA TYR A 24 12.61 6.24 14.71
C TYR A 24 13.97 6.55 14.03
N ALA A 25 14.24 5.95 12.86
CA ALA A 25 15.53 6.07 12.22
C ALA A 25 15.37 6.54 10.77
N LEU A 26 15.87 7.74 10.49
CA LEU A 26 16.11 8.21 9.13
C LEU A 26 17.57 7.90 8.77
N ARG A 27 17.78 7.19 7.66
CA ARG A 27 19.12 7.04 7.08
C ARG A 27 19.24 7.89 5.82
N ILE A 28 20.34 8.62 5.76
CA ILE A 28 20.72 9.46 4.64
C ILE A 28 22.07 8.96 4.15
N ARG A 29 22.11 8.39 2.96
CA ARG A 29 23.33 7.82 2.37
C ARG A 29 23.69 8.61 1.13
N GLN A 30 24.67 9.50 1.27
CA GLN A 30 25.20 10.31 0.17
C GLN A 30 26.28 9.54 -0.57
N ASP A 31 26.28 9.64 -1.90
CA ASP A 31 27.30 9.00 -2.74
C ASP A 31 27.42 7.49 -2.45
N VAL A 32 26.27 6.81 -2.35
CA VAL A 32 26.20 5.37 -2.05
C VAL A 32 26.11 4.56 -3.34
N LEU A 33 26.84 3.45 -3.39
CA LEU A 33 26.76 2.48 -4.49
C LEU A 33 25.85 1.31 -4.09
N ILE A 34 24.73 1.16 -4.78
CA ILE A 34 23.79 0.05 -4.60
C ILE A 34 24.00 -0.95 -5.73
N VAL A 35 24.37 -2.20 -5.39
CA VAL A 35 24.58 -3.29 -6.35
C VAL A 35 23.34 -4.18 -6.37
N VAL A 36 22.85 -4.48 -7.56
CA VAL A 36 21.63 -5.24 -7.82
C VAL A 36 21.98 -6.47 -8.64
N ASP A 37 21.59 -7.65 -8.16
CA ASP A 37 21.84 -8.92 -8.83
C ASP A 37 20.91 -9.14 -10.04
N GLY A 38 21.14 -10.24 -10.76
CA GLY A 38 20.34 -10.58 -11.95
C GLY A 38 18.89 -10.98 -11.67
N ARG A 39 18.55 -11.23 -10.41
CA ARG A 39 17.18 -11.47 -9.94
C ARG A 39 16.49 -10.17 -9.56
N GLY A 40 17.19 -9.04 -9.56
CA GLY A 40 16.66 -7.74 -9.14
C GLY A 40 16.66 -7.56 -7.63
N MET A 41 17.46 -8.32 -6.89
CA MET A 41 17.67 -8.16 -5.46
C MET A 41 18.88 -7.26 -5.19
N ILE A 42 18.83 -6.47 -4.14
CA ILE A 42 19.96 -5.71 -3.64
C ILE A 42 20.96 -6.70 -3.05
N ASP A 43 22.16 -6.75 -3.64
CA ASP A 43 23.27 -7.60 -3.21
C ASP A 43 24.16 -6.86 -2.20
N ALA A 44 24.41 -5.58 -2.46
CA ALA A 44 25.24 -4.73 -1.59
C ALA A 44 24.78 -3.27 -1.59
N VAL A 45 24.99 -2.61 -0.45
CA VAL A 45 24.86 -1.15 -0.31
C VAL A 45 26.16 -0.65 0.30
N LEU A 46 26.94 0.11 -0.47
CA LEU A 46 28.33 0.43 -0.16
C LEU A 46 28.50 1.94 -0.01
N GLU A 47 28.82 2.36 1.22
CA GLU A 47 29.16 3.75 1.51
C GLU A 47 30.55 4.12 0.97
N ARG A 48 30.89 5.42 1.02
CA ARG A 48 32.12 5.96 0.43
C ARG A 48 33.41 5.38 1.00
N ASN A 49 33.38 4.94 2.25
CA ASN A 49 34.52 4.34 2.94
C ASN A 49 34.60 2.82 2.81
N ASP A 50 33.64 2.16 2.14
CA ASP A 50 33.68 0.70 1.97
C ASP A 50 34.81 0.30 1.00
N PRO A 51 35.76 -0.57 1.41
CA PRO A 51 36.90 -0.94 0.59
C PRO A 51 36.52 -1.66 -0.72
N ARG A 52 35.33 -2.24 -0.81
CA ARG A 52 34.84 -2.94 -2.01
C ARG A 52 34.30 -1.97 -3.06
N ARG A 53 33.96 -0.73 -2.66
CA ARG A 53 33.23 0.23 -3.51
C ARG A 53 33.98 0.52 -4.79
N THR A 54 35.25 0.89 -4.73
CA THR A 54 36.05 1.26 -5.92
C THR A 54 36.11 0.14 -6.94
N THR A 55 36.33 -1.09 -6.49
CA THR A 55 36.40 -2.26 -7.36
C THR A 55 35.06 -2.55 -8.04
N LEU A 56 33.96 -2.51 -7.29
CA LEU A 56 32.63 -2.79 -7.84
C LEU A 56 32.13 -1.67 -8.75
N GLU A 57 32.42 -0.41 -8.41
CA GLU A 57 32.13 0.74 -9.28
C GLU A 57 32.87 0.60 -10.62
N ALA A 58 34.17 0.29 -10.60
CA ALA A 58 34.96 0.08 -11.81
C ALA A 58 34.47 -1.12 -12.63
N LEU A 59 34.10 -2.22 -11.98
CA LEU A 59 33.55 -3.42 -12.62
C LEU A 59 32.26 -3.09 -13.40
N HIS A 60 31.29 -2.45 -12.74
CA HIS A 60 30.03 -2.10 -13.38
C HIS A 60 30.19 -0.99 -14.42
N ALA A 61 31.13 -0.06 -14.23
CA ALA A 61 31.47 0.95 -15.24
C ALA A 61 32.05 0.31 -16.50
N ALA A 62 33.02 -0.60 -16.36
CA ALA A 62 33.63 -1.32 -17.49
C ALA A 62 32.60 -2.20 -18.23
N ALA A 63 31.62 -2.75 -17.51
CA ALA A 63 30.53 -3.53 -18.09
C ALA A 63 29.37 -2.67 -18.67
N GLY A 64 29.41 -1.33 -18.54
CA GLY A 64 28.32 -0.45 -18.98
C GLY A 64 27.01 -0.61 -18.18
N THR A 65 27.07 -1.19 -16.98
CA THR A 65 25.91 -1.45 -16.10
C THR A 65 25.87 -0.53 -14.88
N LEU A 66 26.81 0.39 -14.74
CA LEU A 66 26.77 1.44 -13.73
C LEU A 66 25.85 2.58 -14.16
N LYS A 67 24.85 2.87 -13.33
CA LYS A 67 23.93 4.00 -13.46
C LYS A 67 24.28 5.04 -12.41
N ARG A 68 24.01 6.32 -12.70
CA ARG A 68 24.15 7.42 -11.74
C ARG A 68 22.87 8.24 -11.73
N LEU A 69 22.35 8.55 -10.55
CA LEU A 69 21.30 9.56 -10.45
C LEU A 69 21.95 10.95 -10.61
N PRO A 70 21.39 11.83 -11.47
CA PRO A 70 21.84 13.21 -11.57
C PRO A 70 21.73 13.98 -10.25
N GLU A 71 22.43 15.10 -10.17
CA GLU A 71 22.22 16.07 -9.10
C GLU A 71 20.74 16.50 -9.02
N GLY A 72 20.24 16.72 -7.81
CA GLY A 72 18.83 17.02 -7.57
C GLY A 72 17.90 15.81 -7.63
N GLN A 73 18.40 14.62 -7.97
CA GLN A 73 17.65 13.37 -7.88
C GLN A 73 18.03 12.54 -6.66
N TYR A 74 17.01 12.05 -5.96
CA TYR A 74 17.15 11.28 -4.72
C TYR A 74 16.43 9.95 -4.83
N LEU A 75 17.06 8.89 -4.35
CA LEU A 75 16.46 7.56 -4.30
C LEU A 75 15.69 7.36 -2.99
N LEU A 76 14.46 6.85 -3.09
CA LEU A 76 13.67 6.37 -1.96
C LEU A 76 13.29 4.89 -2.21
N PRO A 77 13.03 4.08 -1.16
CA PRO A 77 12.39 2.78 -1.34
C PRO A 77 11.05 2.95 -2.04
N GLY A 78 10.69 1.96 -2.83
CA GLY A 78 9.42 1.94 -3.53
C GLY A 78 8.26 2.00 -2.55
N MET A 79 7.24 2.79 -2.88
CA MET A 79 6.09 2.93 -1.99
C MET A 79 5.27 1.64 -2.00
N VAL A 80 4.76 1.28 -0.81
CA VAL A 80 3.92 0.09 -0.57
C VAL A 80 2.54 0.56 -0.13
N ASP A 81 1.55 0.37 -0.99
CA ASP A 81 0.15 0.68 -0.72
C ASP A 81 -0.57 -0.57 -0.23
N LEU A 82 -0.93 -0.60 1.05
CA LEU A 82 -1.51 -1.78 1.70
C LEU A 82 -3.01 -1.94 1.44
N HIS A 83 -3.70 -0.97 0.85
CA HIS A 83 -5.12 -1.07 0.61
C HIS A 83 -5.58 -0.11 -0.48
N VAL A 84 -6.06 -0.67 -1.59
CA VAL A 84 -6.56 0.08 -2.74
C VAL A 84 -7.64 -0.71 -3.48
N HIS A 85 -8.80 -0.10 -3.77
CA HIS A 85 -9.81 -0.70 -4.63
C HIS A 85 -9.57 -0.31 -6.08
N ALA A 86 -8.89 -1.19 -6.82
CA ALA A 86 -8.69 -1.02 -8.25
C ALA A 86 -9.99 -0.73 -9.04
N PRO A 87 -11.15 -1.40 -8.79
CA PRO A 87 -12.33 -1.20 -9.61
C PRO A 87 -13.01 0.16 -9.37
N GLN A 88 -12.64 0.87 -8.31
CA GLN A 88 -13.23 2.15 -7.97
C GLN A 88 -12.44 3.33 -8.55
N TRP A 89 -11.36 3.08 -9.28
CA TRP A 89 -10.59 4.15 -9.93
C TRP A 89 -11.45 5.14 -10.77
N PRO A 90 -12.46 4.70 -11.56
CA PRO A 90 -13.33 5.60 -12.33
C PRO A 90 -14.21 6.54 -11.51
N GLN A 91 -14.44 6.23 -10.22
CA GLN A 91 -15.20 7.08 -9.31
C GLN A 91 -14.32 7.90 -8.35
N SER A 92 -12.99 7.77 -8.44
CA SER A 92 -12.08 8.55 -7.61
C SER A 92 -12.38 10.06 -7.71
N GLY A 93 -12.62 10.69 -6.55
CA GLY A 93 -12.97 12.11 -6.45
C GLY A 93 -14.45 12.46 -6.65
N LYS A 94 -15.37 11.48 -6.68
CA LYS A 94 -16.81 11.72 -6.84
C LYS A 94 -17.59 11.47 -5.54
N ALA A 95 -18.51 12.37 -5.23
CA ALA A 95 -19.49 12.25 -4.14
C ALA A 95 -18.89 11.88 -2.78
N LEU A 96 -17.77 12.51 -2.41
CA LEU A 96 -17.11 12.27 -1.12
C LEU A 96 -17.80 12.98 0.05
N ASP A 97 -18.86 13.74 -0.23
CA ASP A 97 -19.65 14.53 0.70
C ASP A 97 -20.93 13.82 1.19
N VAL A 98 -21.20 12.59 0.73
CA VAL A 98 -22.34 11.78 1.18
C VAL A 98 -21.89 10.66 2.15
N PRO A 99 -22.79 10.11 2.99
CA PRO A 99 -22.45 9.01 3.89
C PRO A 99 -21.93 7.77 3.15
N LEU A 100 -21.06 6.99 3.80
CA LEU A 100 -20.43 5.79 3.23
C LEU A 100 -21.44 4.81 2.63
N GLU A 101 -22.53 4.52 3.34
CA GLU A 101 -23.57 3.59 2.85
C GLU A 101 -24.19 4.10 1.55
N THR A 102 -24.56 5.37 1.48
CA THR A 102 -25.09 6.02 0.26
C THR A 102 -24.06 5.95 -0.88
N TRP A 103 -22.80 6.26 -0.58
CA TRP A 103 -21.73 6.22 -1.56
C TRP A 103 -21.48 4.82 -2.13
N LEU A 104 -21.55 3.79 -1.26
CA LEU A 104 -21.44 2.39 -1.68
C LEU A 104 -22.58 1.98 -2.62
N GLN A 105 -23.82 2.31 -2.26
CA GLN A 105 -25.01 1.89 -3.00
C GLN A 105 -25.17 2.62 -4.34
N GLU A 106 -24.92 3.93 -4.38
CA GLU A 106 -25.20 4.76 -5.57
C GLU A 106 -24.03 4.81 -6.57
N TYR A 107 -22.79 4.69 -6.09
CA TYR A 107 -21.60 4.86 -6.93
C TYR A 107 -20.81 3.55 -7.04
N THR A 108 -20.49 2.94 -5.90
CA THR A 108 -19.53 1.83 -5.84
C THR A 108 -20.04 0.53 -6.44
N PHE A 109 -21.15 -0.02 -5.92
CA PHE A 109 -21.65 -1.31 -6.38
C PHE A 109 -22.10 -1.32 -7.85
N PRO A 110 -22.78 -0.27 -8.37
CA PRO A 110 -23.10 -0.20 -9.79
C PRO A 110 -21.86 -0.19 -10.70
N LEU A 111 -20.77 0.45 -10.25
CA LEU A 111 -19.51 0.47 -10.97
C LEU A 111 -18.80 -0.90 -10.91
N GLU A 112 -18.68 -1.49 -9.72
CA GLU A 112 -18.01 -2.77 -9.52
C GLU A 112 -18.72 -3.93 -10.25
N ALA A 113 -20.05 -3.88 -10.39
CA ALA A 113 -20.84 -4.88 -11.13
C ALA A 113 -20.52 -4.96 -12.64
N ARG A 114 -19.83 -3.96 -13.20
CA ARG A 114 -19.45 -3.93 -14.63
C ARG A 114 -18.20 -4.75 -14.94
N TYR A 115 -17.46 -5.21 -13.92
CA TYR A 115 -16.17 -5.89 -14.11
C TYR A 115 -16.29 -7.37 -14.50
N GLY A 116 -17.51 -7.86 -14.75
CA GLY A 116 -17.72 -9.07 -15.54
C GLY A 116 -17.29 -8.90 -17.01
N ASP A 117 -17.20 -7.65 -17.51
CA ASP A 117 -16.68 -7.32 -18.83
C ASP A 117 -15.15 -7.12 -18.77
N ALA A 118 -14.41 -8.06 -19.37
CA ALA A 118 -12.95 -8.03 -19.43
C ALA A 118 -12.38 -6.81 -20.18
N GLY A 119 -13.10 -6.30 -21.19
CA GLY A 119 -12.69 -5.10 -21.94
C GLY A 119 -12.79 -3.85 -21.09
N PHE A 120 -13.89 -3.70 -20.35
CA PHE A 120 -14.04 -2.63 -19.37
C PHE A 120 -12.98 -2.72 -18.28
N ALA A 121 -12.80 -3.91 -17.68
CA ALA A 121 -11.78 -4.17 -16.66
C ALA A 121 -10.37 -3.81 -17.16
N THR A 122 -10.01 -4.20 -18.39
CA THR A 122 -8.70 -3.89 -18.99
C THR A 122 -8.48 -2.39 -19.10
N SER A 123 -9.48 -1.63 -19.55
CA SER A 123 -9.37 -0.18 -19.72
C SER A 123 -9.09 0.54 -18.40
N VAL A 124 -9.76 0.12 -17.32
CA VAL A 124 -9.60 0.73 -16.00
C VAL A 124 -8.30 0.27 -15.33
N TYR A 125 -8.04 -1.04 -15.34
CA TYR A 125 -6.88 -1.60 -14.65
C TYR A 125 -5.54 -1.21 -15.31
N ASP A 126 -5.48 -1.02 -16.63
CA ASP A 126 -4.30 -0.42 -17.26
C ASP A 126 -4.07 1.01 -16.75
N SER A 127 -5.12 1.82 -16.64
CA SER A 127 -5.06 3.20 -16.17
C SER A 127 -4.57 3.31 -14.72
N VAL A 128 -5.16 2.56 -13.78
CA VAL A 128 -4.81 2.65 -12.36
C VAL A 128 -3.39 2.13 -12.10
N VAL A 129 -2.99 0.98 -12.67
CA VAL A 129 -1.66 0.39 -12.45
C VAL A 129 -0.57 1.31 -13.02
N ARG A 130 -0.75 1.88 -14.22
CA ARG A 130 0.18 2.87 -14.77
C ARG A 130 0.26 4.12 -13.91
N THR A 131 -0.86 4.58 -13.39
CA THR A 131 -0.92 5.78 -12.55
C THR A 131 -0.19 5.57 -11.24
N LEU A 132 -0.39 4.43 -10.58
CA LEU A 132 0.28 4.09 -9.32
C LEU A 132 1.79 3.91 -9.50
N LEU A 133 2.23 3.21 -10.55
CA LEU A 133 3.65 3.11 -10.90
C LEU A 133 4.29 4.48 -11.19
N ALA A 134 3.55 5.37 -11.86
CA ALA A 134 4.00 6.73 -12.13
C ALA A 134 4.03 7.64 -10.88
N ASN A 135 3.33 7.27 -9.81
CA ASN A 135 3.42 7.92 -8.50
C ASN A 135 4.43 7.21 -7.56
N GLY A 136 5.14 6.19 -8.05
CA GLY A 136 6.17 5.48 -7.28
C GLY A 136 5.65 4.33 -6.40
N THR A 137 4.37 3.96 -6.52
CA THR A 137 3.80 2.78 -5.86
C THR A 137 4.26 1.50 -6.56
N THR A 138 5.31 0.91 -6.00
CA THR A 138 5.94 -0.31 -6.50
C THR A 138 5.18 -1.59 -6.13
N THR A 139 4.52 -1.56 -4.97
CA THR A 139 3.73 -2.67 -4.43
C THR A 139 2.35 -2.17 -4.04
N ALA A 140 1.30 -2.86 -4.47
CA ALA A 140 -0.09 -2.54 -4.13
C ALA A 140 -0.87 -3.78 -3.73
N MET A 141 -1.63 -3.71 -2.64
CA MET A 141 -2.58 -4.73 -2.23
C MET A 141 -3.99 -4.31 -2.66
N TYR A 142 -4.45 -4.92 -3.75
CA TYR A 142 -5.69 -4.57 -4.43
C TYR A 142 -6.89 -5.39 -3.95
N PHE A 143 -7.96 -4.67 -3.64
CA PHE A 143 -9.32 -5.19 -3.75
C PHE A 143 -9.72 -5.15 -5.23
N GLY A 144 -10.14 -6.30 -5.78
CA GLY A 144 -10.83 -6.36 -7.07
C GLY A 144 -12.34 -6.36 -6.89
N THR A 145 -13.06 -7.17 -7.67
CA THR A 145 -14.53 -7.33 -7.58
C THR A 145 -14.90 -8.78 -7.27
N ILE A 146 -16.21 -9.08 -7.21
CA ILE A 146 -16.68 -10.48 -7.13
C ILE A 146 -16.40 -11.29 -8.41
N HIS A 147 -16.11 -10.62 -9.52
CA HIS A 147 -15.96 -11.25 -10.83
C HIS A 147 -14.54 -11.80 -11.02
N THR A 148 -14.40 -13.13 -11.07
CA THR A 148 -13.10 -13.80 -11.28
C THR A 148 -12.37 -13.29 -12.53
N VAL A 149 -13.08 -13.08 -13.64
CA VAL A 149 -12.52 -12.55 -14.91
C VAL A 149 -11.87 -11.17 -14.71
N GLY A 150 -12.53 -10.24 -14.02
CA GLY A 150 -11.95 -8.93 -13.74
C GLY A 150 -10.66 -9.02 -12.92
N ASN A 151 -10.64 -9.89 -11.91
CA ASN A 151 -9.45 -10.10 -11.07
C ASN A 151 -8.28 -10.73 -11.84
N GLN A 152 -8.56 -11.64 -12.78
CA GLN A 152 -7.54 -12.18 -13.69
C GLN A 152 -6.92 -11.07 -14.55
N VAL A 153 -7.76 -10.20 -15.14
CA VAL A 153 -7.29 -9.04 -15.91
C VAL A 153 -6.43 -8.12 -15.04
N LEU A 154 -6.82 -7.83 -13.80
CA LEU A 154 -6.01 -6.99 -12.90
C LEU A 154 -4.63 -7.61 -12.64
N ALA A 155 -4.57 -8.92 -12.34
CA ALA A 155 -3.31 -9.62 -12.14
C ALA A 155 -2.42 -9.60 -13.40
N GLU A 156 -3.00 -9.88 -14.57
CA GLU A 156 -2.31 -9.80 -15.86
C GLU A 156 -1.77 -8.38 -16.14
N ARG A 157 -2.56 -7.34 -15.82
CA ARG A 157 -2.10 -5.95 -15.95
C ARG A 157 -0.93 -5.63 -15.04
N CYS A 158 -0.94 -6.10 -13.80
CA CYS A 158 0.18 -5.94 -12.87
C CYS A 158 1.44 -6.63 -13.41
N LEU A 159 1.33 -7.87 -13.90
CA LEU A 159 2.43 -8.62 -14.50
C LEU A 159 2.99 -7.92 -15.74
N ALA A 160 2.12 -7.53 -16.67
CA ALA A 160 2.50 -6.89 -17.93
C ALA A 160 3.19 -5.53 -17.73
N LEU A 161 2.76 -4.77 -16.71
CA LEU A 161 3.35 -3.47 -16.35
C LEU A 161 4.50 -3.59 -15.35
N GLY A 162 4.75 -4.79 -14.83
CA GLY A 162 5.85 -5.12 -13.93
C GLY A 162 5.65 -4.69 -12.48
N GLN A 163 4.43 -4.32 -12.06
CA GLN A 163 4.13 -3.97 -10.67
C GLN A 163 4.10 -5.22 -9.78
N ARG A 164 4.61 -5.11 -8.55
CA ARG A 164 4.37 -6.12 -7.51
C ARG A 164 2.98 -5.91 -6.94
N ALA A 165 2.20 -6.97 -6.79
CA ALA A 165 0.85 -6.80 -6.29
C ALA A 165 0.37 -7.97 -5.45
N LEU A 166 -0.57 -7.71 -4.56
CA LEU A 166 -1.46 -8.71 -4.01
C LEU A 166 -2.84 -8.44 -4.60
N VAL A 167 -3.44 -9.40 -5.29
CA VAL A 167 -4.76 -9.23 -5.91
C VAL A 167 -5.74 -10.15 -5.21
N GLY A 168 -6.88 -9.61 -4.79
CA GLY A 168 -7.92 -10.41 -4.16
C GLY A 168 -9.27 -10.26 -4.84
N LYS A 169 -9.82 -11.41 -5.26
CA LYS A 169 -11.24 -11.52 -5.62
C LYS A 169 -12.05 -11.26 -4.37
N VAL A 170 -12.88 -10.21 -4.43
CA VAL A 170 -13.81 -9.88 -3.34
C VAL A 170 -14.84 -10.99 -3.20
N ALA A 171 -15.17 -11.34 -1.97
CA ALA A 171 -16.25 -12.25 -1.64
C ALA A 171 -17.28 -11.52 -0.77
N MET A 172 -18.57 -11.69 -1.11
CA MET A 172 -19.71 -11.13 -0.38
C MET A 172 -21.01 -11.84 -0.79
N ASP A 173 -21.81 -12.28 0.18
CA ASP A 173 -23.00 -13.11 -0.06
C ASP A 173 -24.20 -12.75 0.85
N GLU A 174 -24.05 -11.85 1.82
CA GLU A 174 -25.11 -11.50 2.79
C GLU A 174 -26.29 -10.78 2.10
N PRO A 175 -27.46 -11.43 1.94
CA PRO A 175 -28.55 -10.87 1.15
C PRO A 175 -29.15 -9.57 1.71
N SER A 176 -29.06 -9.35 3.02
CA SER A 176 -29.61 -8.14 3.65
C SER A 176 -28.70 -6.92 3.50
N GLN A 177 -27.41 -7.12 3.22
CA GLN A 177 -26.41 -6.06 3.14
C GLN A 177 -25.89 -5.83 1.71
N CYS A 178 -26.03 -6.83 0.84
CA CYS A 178 -25.50 -6.77 -0.53
C CYS A 178 -26.62 -6.49 -1.56
N PRO A 179 -26.37 -5.66 -2.59
CA PRO A 179 -27.30 -5.50 -3.69
C PRO A 179 -27.58 -6.84 -4.39
N SER A 180 -28.82 -7.07 -4.81
CA SER A 180 -29.22 -8.32 -5.47
C SER A 180 -28.47 -8.59 -6.77
N PHE A 181 -27.99 -7.54 -7.44
CA PHE A 181 -27.23 -7.62 -8.69
C PHE A 181 -25.71 -7.74 -8.49
N TYR A 182 -25.20 -7.65 -7.26
CA TYR A 182 -23.77 -7.62 -6.98
C TYR A 182 -23.43 -8.34 -5.66
N LYS A 183 -23.41 -9.66 -5.73
CA LYS A 183 -22.96 -10.59 -4.68
C LYS A 183 -22.67 -11.97 -5.27
N ASP A 184 -21.88 -12.79 -4.59
CA ASP A 184 -21.78 -14.23 -4.88
C ASP A 184 -23.15 -14.90 -4.67
N ALA A 185 -23.50 -15.94 -5.44
CA ALA A 185 -24.83 -16.55 -5.30
C ALA A 185 -24.97 -17.37 -4.01
N SER A 186 -23.85 -17.79 -3.41
CA SER A 186 -23.80 -18.46 -2.11
C SER A 186 -22.38 -18.42 -1.51
N ALA A 187 -22.28 -18.68 -0.21
CA ALA A 187 -20.99 -18.91 0.46
C ALA A 187 -20.12 -19.94 -0.27
N ALA A 188 -20.71 -21.08 -0.68
CA ALA A 188 -20.01 -22.16 -1.38
C ALA A 188 -19.41 -21.69 -2.72
N GLU A 189 -20.16 -20.90 -3.50
CA GLU A 189 -19.65 -20.32 -4.74
C GLU A 189 -18.53 -19.31 -4.46
N GLY A 190 -18.72 -18.39 -3.51
CA GLY A 190 -17.70 -17.41 -3.13
C GLY A 190 -16.38 -18.07 -2.77
N ILE A 191 -16.41 -19.12 -1.93
CA ILE A 191 -15.23 -19.90 -1.53
C ILE A 191 -14.59 -20.60 -2.74
N ALA A 192 -15.39 -21.23 -3.61
CA ALA A 192 -14.90 -21.97 -4.77
C ALA A 192 -14.25 -21.06 -5.81
N GLU A 193 -14.85 -19.91 -6.09
CA GLU A 193 -14.31 -18.89 -6.99
C GLU A 193 -13.00 -18.29 -6.46
N THR A 194 -12.93 -17.98 -5.16
CA THR A 194 -11.70 -17.51 -4.52
C THR A 194 -10.59 -18.56 -4.61
N ALA A 195 -10.89 -19.83 -4.35
CA ALA A 195 -9.93 -20.92 -4.52
C ALA A 195 -9.45 -21.05 -5.97
N ARG A 196 -10.36 -20.97 -6.95
CA ARG A 196 -10.01 -21.03 -8.37
C ARG A 196 -9.09 -19.89 -8.79
N PHE A 197 -9.35 -18.67 -8.31
CA PHE A 197 -8.49 -17.52 -8.59
C PHE A 197 -7.07 -17.71 -8.01
N ILE A 198 -6.98 -18.19 -6.76
CA ILE A 198 -5.70 -18.51 -6.11
C ILE A 198 -4.90 -19.51 -6.95
N ASP A 199 -5.53 -20.62 -7.35
CA ASP A 199 -4.87 -21.68 -8.11
C ASP A 199 -4.43 -21.20 -9.49
N TRP A 200 -5.31 -20.46 -10.19
CA TRP A 200 -5.01 -19.87 -11.49
C TRP A 200 -3.79 -18.93 -11.42
N LEU A 201 -3.73 -18.02 -10.44
CA LEU A 201 -2.65 -17.05 -10.33
C LEU A 201 -1.31 -17.69 -9.98
N ARG A 202 -1.33 -18.73 -9.13
CA ARG A 202 -0.12 -19.50 -8.77
C ARG A 202 0.45 -20.28 -9.94
N GLN A 203 -0.40 -20.72 -10.85
CA GLN A 203 -0.02 -21.50 -12.05
C GLN A 203 0.21 -20.63 -13.29
N HIS A 204 0.00 -19.31 -13.18
CA HIS A 204 0.12 -18.41 -14.32
C HIS A 204 1.56 -18.38 -14.88
N PRO A 205 1.78 -18.64 -16.17
CA PRO A 205 3.12 -18.83 -16.75
C PRO A 205 4.01 -17.59 -16.60
N ASP A 206 3.45 -16.39 -16.75
CA ASP A 206 4.19 -15.13 -16.61
C ASP A 206 4.45 -14.73 -15.14
N ASN A 207 3.98 -15.51 -14.17
CA ASN A 207 4.12 -15.25 -12.74
C ASN A 207 5.09 -16.22 -12.04
N ALA A 208 6.05 -16.79 -12.76
CA ALA A 208 7.04 -17.72 -12.20
C ALA A 208 7.85 -17.11 -11.02
N GLN A 209 8.07 -15.80 -11.04
CA GLN A 209 8.76 -15.06 -9.97
C GLN A 209 7.85 -14.71 -8.77
N GLN A 210 6.57 -15.09 -8.81
CA GLN A 210 5.57 -14.78 -7.78
C GLN A 210 5.52 -13.27 -7.47
N ARG A 211 5.58 -12.44 -8.52
CA ARG A 211 5.51 -10.98 -8.42
C ARG A 211 4.11 -10.52 -8.03
N VAL A 212 3.09 -11.25 -8.48
CA VAL A 212 1.70 -11.03 -8.10
C VAL A 212 1.25 -12.20 -7.23
N LEU A 213 0.78 -11.92 -6.02
CA LEU A 213 0.31 -12.92 -5.06
C LEU A 213 -1.22 -12.84 -4.92
N PRO A 214 -1.90 -13.95 -4.62
CA PRO A 214 -3.32 -13.90 -4.31
C PRO A 214 -3.55 -13.45 -2.86
N ALA A 215 -4.65 -12.74 -2.64
CA ALA A 215 -5.20 -12.47 -1.32
C ALA A 215 -6.66 -12.96 -1.22
N ILE A 216 -7.01 -13.55 -0.09
CA ILE A 216 -8.38 -13.89 0.28
C ILE A 216 -9.04 -12.61 0.79
N THR A 217 -10.15 -12.22 0.17
CA THR A 217 -10.76 -10.91 0.38
C THR A 217 -12.25 -11.00 0.70
N PRO A 218 -12.65 -11.44 1.91
CA PRO A 218 -13.98 -11.10 2.39
C PRO A 218 -14.06 -9.58 2.45
N ARG A 219 -15.05 -8.95 1.80
CA ARG A 219 -15.08 -7.48 1.69
C ARG A 219 -15.00 -6.86 3.08
N PHE A 220 -15.92 -7.25 3.95
CA PHE A 220 -16.03 -6.90 5.37
C PHE A 220 -17.13 -7.77 5.99
N ILE A 221 -17.12 -7.95 7.32
CA ILE A 221 -18.06 -8.84 8.03
C ILE A 221 -19.53 -8.57 7.64
N PRO A 222 -20.04 -7.31 7.61
CA PRO A 222 -21.43 -7.05 7.25
C PRO A 222 -21.88 -7.66 5.92
N SER A 223 -21.01 -7.69 4.90
CA SER A 223 -21.36 -8.24 3.58
C SER A 223 -21.22 -9.76 3.43
N CYS A 224 -20.72 -10.46 4.44
CA CYS A 224 -20.41 -11.87 4.37
C CYS A 224 -21.22 -12.65 5.41
N THR A 225 -21.86 -13.74 5.00
CA THR A 225 -22.44 -14.70 5.93
C THR A 225 -21.33 -15.36 6.76
N ASP A 226 -21.70 -15.90 7.92
CA ASP A 226 -20.77 -16.64 8.76
C ASP A 226 -20.19 -17.87 8.04
N GLU A 227 -20.97 -18.52 7.17
CA GLU A 227 -20.54 -19.67 6.39
C GLU A 227 -19.41 -19.28 5.42
N LEU A 228 -19.59 -18.16 4.71
CA LEU A 228 -18.55 -17.61 3.84
C LEU A 228 -17.28 -17.26 4.63
N LEU A 229 -17.41 -16.55 5.75
CA LEU A 229 -16.26 -16.15 6.59
C LEU A 229 -15.47 -17.36 7.12
N ARG A 230 -16.15 -18.39 7.64
CA ARG A 230 -15.50 -19.64 8.09
C ARG A 230 -14.78 -20.35 6.93
N GLY A 231 -15.45 -20.49 5.79
CA GLY A 231 -14.90 -21.18 4.63
C GLY A 231 -13.68 -20.47 4.04
N LEU A 232 -13.67 -19.13 4.04
CA LEU A 232 -12.52 -18.33 3.63
C LEU A 232 -11.36 -18.41 4.65
N GLY A 233 -11.65 -18.46 5.95
CA GLY A 233 -10.64 -18.69 6.98
C GLY A 233 -9.98 -20.07 6.87
N ASP A 234 -10.77 -21.11 6.61
CA ASP A 234 -10.25 -22.45 6.32
C ASP A 234 -9.41 -22.47 5.02
N LEU A 235 -9.83 -21.73 3.99
CA LEU A 235 -9.06 -21.57 2.76
C LEU A 235 -7.73 -20.85 3.02
N ALA A 236 -7.71 -19.82 3.86
CA ALA A 236 -6.48 -19.11 4.25
C ALA A 236 -5.51 -20.05 4.95
N ARG A 237 -6.00 -20.88 5.88
CA ARG A 237 -5.18 -21.90 6.56
C ARG A 237 -4.60 -22.93 5.59
N ARG A 238 -5.40 -23.44 4.64
CA ARG A 238 -4.96 -24.47 3.68
C ARG A 238 -3.98 -23.92 2.64
N THR A 239 -4.20 -22.69 2.19
CA THR A 239 -3.43 -22.13 1.06
C THR A 239 -2.23 -21.31 1.52
N GLY A 240 -2.24 -20.76 2.74
CA GLY A 240 -1.25 -19.80 3.22
C GLY A 240 -1.26 -18.46 2.45
N ALA A 241 -2.33 -18.19 1.70
CA ALA A 241 -2.53 -16.90 1.02
C ALA A 241 -2.70 -15.77 2.04
N HIS A 242 -2.35 -14.55 1.64
CA HIS A 242 -2.66 -13.37 2.43
C HIS A 242 -4.15 -13.17 2.58
N VAL A 243 -4.56 -12.46 3.62
CA VAL A 243 -5.96 -12.07 3.85
C VAL A 243 -6.03 -10.55 3.89
N GLN A 244 -7.05 -9.97 3.26
CA GLN A 244 -7.40 -8.57 3.43
C GLN A 244 -8.89 -8.39 3.64
N THR A 245 -9.26 -7.43 4.49
CA THR A 245 -10.66 -7.08 4.77
C THR A 245 -10.71 -5.70 5.41
N HIS A 246 -11.91 -5.11 5.53
CA HIS A 246 -12.11 -3.91 6.35
C HIS A 246 -12.40 -4.33 7.80
N CYS A 247 -11.92 -3.54 8.75
CA CYS A 247 -12.13 -3.79 10.18
C CYS A 247 -12.43 -2.47 10.87
N SER A 248 -13.59 -2.38 11.54
CA SER A 248 -13.92 -1.22 12.40
C SER A 248 -13.67 0.13 11.71
N GLU A 249 -14.20 0.30 10.51
CA GLU A 249 -13.99 1.50 9.68
C GLU A 249 -14.86 2.67 10.12
N SER A 250 -16.18 2.46 10.14
CA SER A 250 -17.21 3.48 10.43
C SER A 250 -18.09 3.05 11.60
N ASP A 251 -18.78 4.02 12.23
CA ASP A 251 -19.69 3.75 13.36
C ASP A 251 -20.75 2.69 13.01
N TRP A 252 -21.34 2.79 11.82
CA TRP A 252 -22.35 1.84 11.33
C TRP A 252 -21.80 0.43 11.21
N ALA A 253 -20.68 0.26 10.50
CA ALA A 253 -20.10 -1.06 10.27
C ALA A 253 -19.65 -1.71 11.58
N HIS A 254 -19.01 -0.92 12.45
CA HIS A 254 -18.56 -1.39 13.76
C HIS A 254 -19.73 -1.81 14.67
N ALA A 255 -20.77 -0.98 14.76
CA ALA A 255 -21.96 -1.29 15.55
C ALA A 255 -22.70 -2.53 15.03
N HIS A 256 -22.81 -2.68 13.71
CA HIS A 256 -23.41 -3.86 13.09
C HIS A 256 -22.68 -5.15 13.49
N VAL A 257 -21.35 -5.14 13.51
CA VAL A 257 -20.57 -6.32 13.91
C VAL A 257 -20.73 -6.61 15.40
N LEU A 258 -20.72 -5.60 16.26
CA LEU A 258 -21.00 -5.77 17.69
C LEU A 258 -22.37 -6.40 17.94
N GLU A 259 -23.41 -5.93 17.24
CA GLU A 259 -24.76 -6.47 17.33
C GLU A 259 -24.84 -7.91 16.83
N ARG A 260 -24.29 -8.18 15.64
CA ARG A 260 -24.38 -9.49 14.98
C ARG A 260 -23.52 -10.57 15.65
N GLN A 261 -22.30 -10.23 16.08
CA GLN A 261 -21.30 -11.18 16.55
C GLN A 261 -21.11 -11.16 18.09
N GLY A 262 -21.67 -10.17 18.78
CA GLY A 262 -21.50 -9.99 20.23
C GLY A 262 -20.07 -9.66 20.65
N ARG A 263 -19.22 -9.25 19.71
CA ARG A 263 -17.79 -8.94 19.90
C ARG A 263 -17.30 -7.99 18.80
N THR A 264 -16.11 -7.43 18.98
CA THR A 264 -15.48 -6.52 18.02
C THR A 264 -15.09 -7.23 16.72
N ASP A 265 -14.91 -6.47 15.64
CA ASP A 265 -14.47 -6.97 14.33
C ASP A 265 -13.21 -7.82 14.43
N ALA A 266 -12.18 -7.34 15.14
CA ALA A 266 -10.90 -8.04 15.23
C ALA A 266 -11.04 -9.42 15.89
N HIS A 267 -11.85 -9.52 16.96
CA HIS A 267 -12.13 -10.79 17.61
C HIS A 267 -12.95 -11.72 16.72
N ALA A 268 -13.99 -11.21 16.05
CA ALA A 268 -14.79 -12.00 15.12
C ALA A 268 -13.94 -12.55 13.95
N LEU A 269 -13.10 -11.71 13.33
CA LEU A 269 -12.16 -12.14 12.29
C LEU A 269 -11.20 -13.22 12.79
N HIS A 270 -10.74 -13.12 14.05
CA HIS A 270 -9.90 -14.14 14.66
C HIS A 270 -10.63 -15.47 14.82
N ASP A 271 -11.87 -15.46 15.30
CA ASP A 271 -12.69 -16.68 15.47
C ASP A 271 -12.99 -17.37 14.13
N PHE A 272 -13.17 -16.59 13.06
CA PHE A 272 -13.31 -17.10 11.70
C PHE A 272 -12.00 -17.63 11.11
N GLY A 273 -10.85 -17.47 11.79
CA GLY A 273 -9.54 -17.88 11.29
C GLY A 273 -8.96 -16.94 10.23
N LEU A 274 -9.49 -15.72 10.13
CA LEU A 274 -9.08 -14.71 9.15
C LEU A 274 -8.08 -13.69 9.70
N LEU A 275 -7.78 -13.71 11.01
CA LEU A 275 -6.77 -12.85 11.63
C LEU A 275 -5.47 -13.63 11.91
N THR A 276 -4.49 -13.46 11.02
CA THR A 276 -3.21 -14.20 10.99
C THR A 276 -2.03 -13.24 10.73
N ARG A 277 -0.80 -13.76 10.77
CA ARG A 277 0.42 -12.99 10.43
C ARG A 277 0.39 -12.39 9.01
N ARG A 278 -0.38 -12.98 8.09
CA ARG A 278 -0.55 -12.51 6.71
C ARG A 278 -1.89 -11.81 6.47
N THR A 279 -2.52 -11.32 7.54
CA THR A 279 -3.75 -10.54 7.45
C THR A 279 -3.44 -9.05 7.53
N VAL A 280 -3.96 -8.30 6.56
CA VAL A 280 -3.98 -6.84 6.57
C VAL A 280 -5.42 -6.38 6.71
N VAL A 281 -5.75 -5.63 7.76
CA VAL A 281 -7.09 -5.03 7.93
C VAL A 281 -7.04 -3.54 7.65
N ALA A 282 -7.96 -3.05 6.82
CA ALA A 282 -8.05 -1.63 6.50
C ALA A 282 -8.73 -0.83 7.62
N HIS A 283 -8.30 0.42 7.78
CA HIS A 283 -8.85 1.44 8.69
C HIS A 283 -8.57 1.21 10.17
N ALA A 284 -9.26 0.25 10.78
CA ALA A 284 -9.10 -0.13 12.19
C ALA A 284 -9.29 1.05 13.17
N ASN A 285 -10.22 1.96 12.87
CA ASN A 285 -10.40 3.22 13.59
C ASN A 285 -10.90 3.04 15.02
N PHE A 286 -11.72 2.01 15.26
CA PHE A 286 -12.36 1.75 16.55
C PHE A 286 -11.76 0.56 17.31
N LEU A 287 -10.51 0.18 17.02
CA LEU A 287 -9.84 -0.88 17.81
C LEU A 287 -9.76 -0.50 19.29
N THR A 288 -10.15 -1.42 20.15
CA THR A 288 -9.94 -1.36 21.59
C THR A 288 -8.52 -1.80 21.96
N ALA A 289 -8.11 -1.60 23.22
CA ALA A 289 -6.83 -2.10 23.71
C ALA A 289 -6.70 -3.63 23.59
N ASP A 290 -7.80 -4.36 23.81
CA ASP A 290 -7.83 -5.81 23.67
C ASP A 290 -7.68 -6.25 22.20
N ASP A 291 -8.28 -5.50 21.27
CA ASP A 291 -8.11 -5.75 19.83
C ASP A 291 -6.66 -5.52 19.40
N VAL A 292 -6.04 -4.42 19.86
CA VAL A 292 -4.63 -4.11 19.59
C VAL A 292 -3.73 -5.23 20.13
N ALA A 293 -3.97 -5.69 21.35
CA ALA A 293 -3.22 -6.78 21.95
C ALA A 293 -3.42 -8.11 21.19
N LEU A 294 -4.63 -8.40 20.73
CA LEU A 294 -4.92 -9.57 19.90
C LEU A 294 -4.16 -9.51 18.57
N MET A 295 -4.25 -8.39 17.85
CA MET A 295 -3.57 -8.21 16.57
C MET A 295 -2.05 -8.28 16.70
N ALA A 296 -1.48 -7.70 17.77
CA ALA A 296 -0.05 -7.81 18.05
C ALA A 296 0.38 -9.29 18.28
N ARG A 297 -0.45 -10.09 18.95
CA ARG A 297 -0.17 -11.53 19.16
C ARG A 297 -0.32 -12.37 17.88
N THR A 298 -1.31 -12.08 17.04
CA THR A 298 -1.52 -12.82 15.78
C THR A 298 -0.55 -12.40 14.69
N GLY A 299 0.06 -11.22 14.82
CA GLY A 299 0.93 -10.61 13.81
C GLY A 299 0.16 -9.96 12.66
N ALA A 300 -1.16 -9.79 12.78
CA ALA A 300 -1.95 -9.08 11.80
C ALA A 300 -1.57 -7.59 11.76
N SER A 301 -1.71 -6.97 10.59
CA SER A 301 -1.31 -5.57 10.37
C SER A 301 -2.48 -4.68 9.99
N VAL A 302 -2.39 -3.39 10.32
CA VAL A 302 -3.34 -2.36 9.88
C VAL A 302 -2.85 -1.66 8.62
N ALA A 303 -3.70 -1.55 7.61
CA ALA A 303 -3.55 -0.57 6.53
C ALA A 303 -4.19 0.75 6.98
N HIS A 304 -3.37 1.73 7.35
CA HIS A 304 -3.84 3.04 7.78
C HIS A 304 -4.23 3.88 6.56
N CYS A 305 -5.53 4.22 6.45
CA CYS A 305 -6.12 4.95 5.32
C CYS A 305 -6.54 6.38 5.73
N PRO A 306 -5.60 7.29 6.07
CA PRO A 306 -5.94 8.56 6.72
C PRO A 306 -6.84 9.48 5.90
N LEU A 307 -6.68 9.50 4.57
CA LEU A 307 -7.49 10.35 3.70
C LEU A 307 -8.95 9.85 3.65
N SER A 308 -9.14 8.55 3.40
CA SER A 308 -10.47 7.93 3.38
C SER A 308 -11.19 8.06 4.73
N ASN A 309 -10.45 7.86 5.82
CA ASN A 309 -11.00 7.95 7.17
C ASN A 309 -11.67 9.31 7.46
N PHE A 310 -11.10 10.42 6.94
CA PHE A 310 -11.72 11.73 7.11
C PHE A 310 -13.05 11.89 6.37
N TYR A 311 -13.23 11.21 5.24
CA TYR A 311 -14.47 11.28 4.47
C TYR A 311 -15.53 10.32 5.00
N PHE A 312 -15.15 9.08 5.32
CA PHE A 312 -16.12 8.00 5.52
C PHE A 312 -16.14 7.41 6.93
N ALA A 313 -15.06 7.53 7.70
CA ALA A 313 -15.01 7.01 9.06
C ALA A 313 -15.36 8.05 10.14
N ASN A 314 -15.21 9.34 9.83
CA ASN A 314 -15.27 10.44 10.82
C ASN A 314 -14.35 10.21 12.03
N SER A 315 -13.23 9.51 11.82
CA SER A 315 -12.34 9.06 12.89
C SER A 315 -10.88 9.10 12.45
N VAL A 316 -9.96 9.17 13.41
CA VAL A 316 -8.52 9.12 13.17
C VAL A 316 -7.93 7.95 13.94
N PHE A 317 -7.38 6.98 13.22
CA PHE A 317 -6.64 5.88 13.81
C PHE A 317 -5.35 6.38 14.51
N PRO A 318 -5.14 6.12 15.81
CA PRO A 318 -3.95 6.56 16.55
C PRO A 318 -2.73 5.69 16.26
N ALA A 319 -2.23 5.71 15.01
CA ALA A 319 -1.20 4.80 14.52
C ALA A 319 0.09 4.80 15.37
N ARG A 320 0.58 5.95 15.84
CA ARG A 320 1.76 5.98 16.73
C ARG A 320 1.52 5.20 18.02
N SER A 321 0.39 5.44 18.70
CA SER A 321 0.05 4.75 19.95
C SER A 321 -0.17 3.26 19.73
N GLY A 322 -0.76 2.85 18.60
CA GLY A 322 -0.88 1.44 18.23
C GLY A 322 0.49 0.79 18.01
N ARG A 323 1.41 1.48 17.34
CA ARG A 323 2.77 0.97 17.09
C ARG A 323 3.58 0.78 18.36
N GLU A 324 3.46 1.70 19.32
CA GLU A 324 4.08 1.61 20.65
C GLU A 324 3.57 0.40 21.44
N GLN A 325 2.37 -0.08 21.15
CA GLN A 325 1.78 -1.31 21.70
C GLN A 325 2.13 -2.57 20.90
N GLY A 326 3.00 -2.47 19.89
CA GLY A 326 3.46 -3.61 19.10
C GLY A 326 2.59 -3.97 17.89
N LEU A 327 1.59 -3.16 17.55
CA LEU A 327 0.75 -3.38 16.39
C LEU A 327 1.54 -3.25 15.07
N GLY A 328 1.39 -4.24 14.18
CA GLY A 328 1.87 -4.15 12.80
C GLY A 328 1.03 -3.18 11.98
N MET A 329 1.65 -2.39 11.11
CA MET A 329 0.92 -1.42 10.28
C MET A 329 1.73 -0.97 9.08
N GLY A 330 1.03 -0.40 8.11
CA GLY A 330 1.60 0.43 7.05
C GLY A 330 0.56 1.42 6.56
N LEU A 331 0.83 2.07 5.44
CA LEU A 331 -0.02 3.13 4.89
C LEU A 331 -0.80 2.65 3.67
N ALA A 332 -1.92 3.30 3.39
CA ALA A 332 -2.74 3.00 2.23
C ALA A 332 -3.44 4.22 1.67
N THR A 333 -3.75 4.17 0.37
CA THR A 333 -4.53 5.22 -0.32
C THR A 333 -6.02 5.05 -0.13
N ASP A 334 -6.48 3.79 -0.08
CA ASP A 334 -7.88 3.42 -0.12
C ASP A 334 -8.64 4.10 -1.26
N ILE A 335 -8.08 4.08 -2.48
CA ILE A 335 -8.87 4.53 -3.63
C ILE A 335 -10.12 3.65 -3.70
N SER A 336 -11.34 4.19 -3.77
CA SER A 336 -11.65 5.61 -4.02
C SER A 336 -12.16 6.40 -2.81
N GLY A 337 -12.22 5.78 -1.64
CA GLY A 337 -12.55 6.46 -0.39
C GLY A 337 -11.57 7.61 -0.10
N GLY A 338 -10.29 7.35 -0.33
CA GLY A 338 -9.26 8.37 -0.57
C GLY A 338 -9.11 8.67 -2.06
N TYR A 339 -9.25 9.93 -2.46
CA TYR A 339 -9.20 10.30 -3.89
C TYR A 339 -7.81 10.28 -4.51
N SER A 340 -6.74 10.35 -3.70
CA SER A 340 -5.38 10.50 -4.21
C SER A 340 -4.71 9.14 -4.50
N PRO A 341 -4.10 8.96 -5.69
CA PRO A 341 -3.28 7.79 -6.00
C PRO A 341 -1.85 7.88 -5.46
N SER A 342 -1.50 8.92 -4.69
CA SER A 342 -0.14 9.18 -4.25
C SER A 342 0.08 8.75 -2.80
N MET A 343 1.08 7.89 -2.57
CA MET A 343 1.52 7.55 -1.22
C MET A 343 2.18 8.75 -0.49
N PHE A 344 2.66 9.77 -1.22
CA PHE A 344 3.07 11.03 -0.58
C PHE A 344 1.87 11.77 0.02
N ASP A 345 0.71 11.73 -0.64
CA ASP A 345 -0.51 12.31 -0.06
C ASP A 345 -1.00 11.50 1.13
N ALA A 346 -0.93 10.17 1.07
CA ALA A 346 -1.19 9.33 2.23
C ALA A 346 -0.27 9.70 3.41
N CYS A 347 1.02 9.97 3.18
CA CYS A 347 1.95 10.46 4.22
C CYS A 347 1.51 11.80 4.80
N ARG A 348 1.16 12.77 3.94
CA ARG A 348 0.69 14.12 4.35
C ARG A 348 -0.57 14.04 5.19
N HIS A 349 -1.51 13.18 4.79
CA HIS A 349 -2.76 12.98 5.52
C HIS A 349 -2.53 12.22 6.83
N ALA A 350 -1.61 11.24 6.90
CA ALA A 350 -1.26 10.59 8.17
C ALA A 350 -0.70 11.61 9.17
N MET A 351 0.25 12.46 8.74
CA MET A 351 0.82 13.51 9.58
C MET A 351 -0.25 14.50 10.04
N THR A 352 -1.02 15.07 9.10
CA THR A 352 -2.07 16.05 9.41
C THR A 352 -3.16 15.46 10.33
N ALA A 353 -3.62 14.24 10.06
CA ALA A 353 -4.62 13.56 10.88
C ALA A 353 -4.12 13.33 12.30
N SER A 354 -2.87 12.87 12.43
CA SER A 354 -2.24 12.62 13.73
C SER A 354 -2.12 13.90 14.56
N LEU A 355 -1.81 15.03 13.93
CA LEU A 355 -1.75 16.34 14.57
C LEU A 355 -3.13 16.80 15.01
N ALA A 356 -4.15 16.65 14.15
CA ALA A 356 -5.52 16.99 14.49
C ALA A 356 -6.05 16.16 15.67
N LEU A 357 -5.70 14.87 15.75
CA LEU A 357 -6.06 14.01 16.88
C LEU A 357 -5.32 14.41 18.18
N HIS A 358 -4.03 14.72 18.06
CA HIS A 358 -3.18 15.01 19.21
C HIS A 358 -3.47 16.38 19.82
N GLU A 359 -3.50 17.43 18.99
CA GLU A 359 -3.75 18.82 19.42
C GLU A 359 -5.24 19.13 19.57
N GLY A 360 -6.07 18.49 18.74
CA GLY A 360 -7.47 18.85 18.57
C GLY A 360 -7.65 20.12 17.74
N VAL A 361 -8.80 20.22 17.07
CA VAL A 361 -9.06 21.30 16.09
C VAL A 361 -10.29 22.15 16.41
N ASP A 362 -11.05 21.82 17.44
CA ASP A 362 -12.25 22.56 17.84
C ASP A 362 -11.91 23.89 18.56
N PRO A 363 -12.16 25.06 17.94
CA PRO A 363 -11.83 26.34 18.54
C PRO A 363 -12.64 26.68 19.80
N ALA A 364 -13.78 26.01 20.03
CA ALA A 364 -14.59 26.21 21.23
C ALA A 364 -13.95 25.59 22.49
N GLN A 365 -12.95 24.72 22.34
CA GLN A 365 -12.23 24.09 23.44
C GLN A 365 -10.86 24.74 23.69
N THR A 366 -10.44 24.75 24.95
CA THR A 366 -9.11 25.23 25.34
C THR A 366 -8.02 24.26 24.85
N ALA A 367 -6.81 24.77 24.59
CA ALA A 367 -5.69 23.94 24.11
C ALA A 367 -5.43 22.69 25.00
N ALA A 368 -5.63 22.80 26.31
CA ALA A 368 -5.44 21.69 27.25
C ALA A 368 -6.48 20.56 27.13
N ARG A 369 -7.65 20.83 26.52
CA ARG A 369 -8.78 19.87 26.44
C ARG A 369 -9.17 19.49 25.01
N ARG A 370 -8.72 20.27 24.01
CA ARG A 370 -9.16 20.14 22.62
C ARG A 370 -8.73 18.83 21.97
N GLY A 371 -7.56 18.30 22.33
CA GLY A 371 -6.99 17.08 21.76
C GLY A 371 -6.57 16.05 22.80
N ARG A 372 -5.97 14.96 22.32
CA ARG A 372 -5.55 13.84 23.18
C ARG A 372 -4.19 14.04 23.87
N ALA A 373 -3.45 15.10 23.54
CA ALA A 373 -2.19 15.43 24.22
C ALA A 373 -2.38 15.58 25.75
N GLY A 374 -3.45 16.25 26.17
CA GLY A 374 -3.80 16.43 27.59
C GLY A 374 -4.22 15.13 28.31
N GLN A 375 -4.45 14.05 27.55
CA GLN A 375 -4.79 12.72 28.07
C GLN A 375 -3.58 11.78 28.10
N GLY A 376 -2.37 12.28 27.80
CA GLY A 376 -1.14 11.49 27.78
C GLY A 376 -0.98 10.58 26.56
N VAL A 377 -1.83 10.73 25.52
CA VAL A 377 -1.75 9.93 24.30
C VAL A 377 -0.82 10.60 23.29
N GLN A 378 0.30 9.94 23.00
CA GLN A 378 1.19 10.37 21.92
C GLN A 378 0.67 9.87 20.58
N ALA A 379 0.04 10.77 19.82
CA ALA A 379 -0.52 10.45 18.52
C ALA A 379 0.29 11.05 17.37
N ARG A 380 1.14 12.07 17.58
CA ARG A 380 1.81 12.81 16.50
C ARG A 380 2.69 11.91 15.64
N ILE A 381 2.57 12.01 14.32
CA ILE A 381 3.42 11.35 13.34
C ILE A 381 4.31 12.40 12.67
N ASP A 382 5.60 12.12 12.57
CA ASP A 382 6.56 12.94 11.83
C ASP A 382 6.86 12.33 10.45
N HIS A 383 7.70 13.02 9.68
CA HIS A 383 8.05 12.60 8.32
C HIS A 383 8.82 11.27 8.27
N VAL A 384 9.58 10.92 9.33
CA VAL A 384 10.31 9.65 9.42
C VAL A 384 9.34 8.49 9.62
N PHE A 385 8.41 8.63 10.57
CA PHE A 385 7.37 7.64 10.82
C PHE A 385 6.44 7.50 9.60
N ALA A 386 6.07 8.61 8.95
CA ALA A 386 5.27 8.57 7.72
C ALA A 386 5.99 7.84 6.57
N LEU A 387 7.28 8.13 6.34
CA LEU A 387 8.07 7.42 5.34
C LEU A 387 8.19 5.93 5.67
N TRP A 388 8.44 5.58 6.94
CA TRP A 388 8.48 4.20 7.40
C TRP A 388 7.16 3.47 7.10
N LEU A 389 6.01 4.08 7.44
CA LEU A 389 4.68 3.53 7.14
C LEU A 389 4.47 3.25 5.64
N ALA A 390 4.92 4.17 4.78
CA ALA A 390 4.74 4.07 3.32
C ALA A 390 5.75 3.12 2.63
N THR A 391 6.76 2.61 3.36
CA THR A 391 7.84 1.80 2.79
C THR A 391 8.09 0.53 3.61
N ALA A 392 9.05 0.58 4.54
CA ALA A 392 9.51 -0.58 5.30
C ALA A 392 8.40 -1.28 6.09
N ALA A 393 7.49 -0.51 6.70
CA ALA A 393 6.37 -1.07 7.46
C ALA A 393 5.39 -1.84 6.56
N GLY A 394 5.17 -1.36 5.32
CA GLY A 394 4.38 -2.07 4.33
C GLY A 394 5.02 -3.40 3.90
N GLY A 395 6.34 -3.43 3.74
CA GLY A 395 7.08 -4.67 3.50
C GLY A 395 6.92 -5.68 4.64
N ASP A 396 7.04 -5.21 5.89
CA ASP A 396 6.85 -6.03 7.10
C ASP A 396 5.41 -6.56 7.21
N ALA A 397 4.41 -5.72 6.93
CA ALA A 397 3.00 -6.09 6.97
C ALA A 397 2.67 -7.21 5.97
N LEU A 398 3.35 -7.21 4.81
CA LEU A 398 3.15 -8.21 3.76
C LEU A 398 4.06 -9.43 3.86
N ASP A 399 5.00 -9.49 4.82
CA ASP A 399 6.05 -10.53 4.88
C ASP A 399 6.87 -10.62 3.57
N LEU A 400 7.19 -9.48 2.97
CA LEU A 400 7.95 -9.40 1.73
C LEU A 400 9.28 -8.65 1.93
N PRO A 401 10.38 -9.09 1.28
CA PRO A 401 11.67 -8.43 1.39
C PRO A 401 11.70 -7.16 0.51
N ILE A 402 10.89 -6.16 0.86
CA ILE A 402 10.71 -4.90 0.12
C ILE A 402 10.69 -3.71 1.11
N GLY A 403 10.63 -2.48 0.59
CA GLY A 403 10.47 -1.28 1.41
C GLY A 403 11.74 -0.81 2.13
N ARG A 404 12.87 -1.49 1.97
CA ARG A 404 14.19 -1.10 2.50
C ARG A 404 15.26 -1.15 1.42
N ILE A 405 16.24 -0.25 1.50
CA ILE A 405 17.44 -0.28 0.66
C ILE A 405 18.54 -0.99 1.46
N GLU A 406 18.49 -2.32 1.44
CA GLU A 406 19.37 -3.22 2.21
C GLU A 406 19.63 -4.52 1.44
N PRO A 407 20.79 -5.17 1.63
CA PRO A 407 21.05 -6.49 1.07
C PRO A 407 19.93 -7.49 1.38
N GLY A 408 19.57 -8.31 0.40
CA GLY A 408 18.49 -9.30 0.51
C GLY A 408 17.08 -8.75 0.26
N HIS A 409 16.91 -7.43 0.10
CA HIS A 409 15.63 -6.84 -0.33
C HIS A 409 15.56 -6.70 -1.85
N ALA A 410 14.37 -6.71 -2.43
CA ALA A 410 14.18 -6.41 -3.86
C ALA A 410 14.52 -4.94 -4.13
N MET A 411 15.10 -4.66 -5.31
CA MET A 411 15.30 -3.29 -5.78
C MET A 411 13.96 -2.74 -6.29
N ASP A 412 13.08 -2.46 -5.34
CA ASP A 412 11.83 -1.73 -5.48
C ASP A 412 12.10 -0.31 -4.97
N ALA A 413 12.15 0.67 -5.88
CA ALA A 413 12.63 2.02 -5.57
C ALA A 413 12.00 3.08 -6.49
N LEU A 414 12.03 4.34 -6.07
CA LEU A 414 11.72 5.48 -6.94
C LEU A 414 12.84 6.52 -6.87
N ALA A 415 13.12 7.17 -8.00
CA ALA A 415 13.94 8.36 -8.06
C ALA A 415 13.04 9.59 -8.11
N VAL A 416 13.20 10.48 -7.14
CA VAL A 416 12.51 11.77 -7.07
C VAL A 416 13.47 12.84 -7.57
N ASP A 417 13.07 13.54 -8.63
CA ASP A 417 13.77 14.65 -9.23
C ASP A 417 13.18 15.97 -8.72
N CYS A 418 13.91 16.60 -7.80
CA CYS A 418 13.54 17.88 -7.22
C CYS A 418 13.74 19.06 -8.19
N LEU A 419 14.49 18.85 -9.28
CA LEU A 419 14.76 19.84 -10.33
C LEU A 419 13.89 19.62 -11.58
N ALA A 420 12.85 18.80 -11.47
CA ALA A 420 11.88 18.64 -12.55
C ALA A 420 11.29 20.00 -12.96
N PRO A 421 11.01 20.25 -14.26
CA PRO A 421 10.52 21.55 -14.73
C PRO A 421 9.28 22.06 -13.97
N ASP A 422 8.35 21.17 -13.64
CA ASP A 422 7.11 21.48 -12.91
C ASP A 422 7.19 21.12 -11.41
N SER A 423 8.40 21.16 -10.83
CA SER A 423 8.64 20.80 -9.43
C SER A 423 8.15 21.87 -8.46
N ASN A 424 7.30 21.46 -7.51
CA ASN A 424 6.99 22.25 -6.32
C ASN A 424 8.10 22.15 -5.25
N VAL A 425 9.05 21.22 -5.40
CA VAL A 425 10.13 21.03 -4.43
C VAL A 425 11.22 22.06 -4.69
N GLN A 426 11.40 22.99 -3.75
CA GLN A 426 12.41 24.05 -3.83
C GLN A 426 13.48 23.83 -2.76
N ILE A 427 14.70 23.53 -3.19
CA ILE A 427 15.87 23.31 -2.33
C ILE A 427 16.73 24.57 -2.35
N TRP A 428 17.03 25.11 -1.17
CA TRP A 428 17.89 26.26 -0.94
C TRP A 428 19.19 25.73 -0.32
N PRO A 429 20.29 25.57 -1.09
CA PRO A 429 21.49 24.87 -0.62
C PRO A 429 22.15 25.49 0.62
N GLU A 430 21.95 26.79 0.85
CA GLU A 430 22.48 27.50 2.03
C GLU A 430 21.64 27.29 3.30
N GLN A 431 20.41 26.78 3.17
CA GLN A 431 19.44 26.66 4.27
C GLN A 431 18.98 25.22 4.52
N ASP A 432 18.93 24.39 3.48
CA ASP A 432 18.39 23.04 3.56
C ASP A 432 19.51 22.00 3.73
N GLY A 433 19.50 21.31 4.87
CA GLY A 433 20.26 20.08 5.05
C GLY A 433 19.58 18.88 4.39
N PRO A 434 20.24 17.71 4.35
CA PRO A 434 19.67 16.51 3.74
C PRO A 434 18.33 16.05 4.35
N ALA A 435 18.11 16.28 5.65
CA ALA A 435 16.83 15.97 6.30
C ALA A 435 15.70 16.92 5.86
N ASP A 436 16.01 18.20 5.62
CA ASP A 436 15.05 19.19 5.11
C ASP A 436 14.63 18.85 3.68
N ILE A 437 15.57 18.40 2.86
CA ILE A 437 15.30 17.91 1.50
C ILE A 437 14.26 16.79 1.52
N LEU A 438 14.42 15.78 2.39
CA LEU A 438 13.43 14.71 2.50
C LEU A 438 12.06 15.23 2.94
N GLN A 439 12.02 16.12 3.92
CA GLN A 439 10.76 16.74 4.36
C GLN A 439 10.08 17.46 3.20
N LYS A 440 10.83 18.23 2.42
CA LYS A 440 10.31 18.93 1.24
C LYS A 440 9.86 17.98 0.14
N ILE A 441 10.57 16.86 -0.08
CA ILE A 441 10.11 15.79 -0.97
C ILE A 441 8.75 15.27 -0.49
N ILE A 442 8.62 14.86 0.77
CA ILE A 442 7.36 14.31 1.29
C ILE A 442 6.21 15.31 1.13
N HIS A 443 6.43 16.60 1.44
CA HIS A 443 5.36 17.61 1.45
C HIS A 443 5.06 18.23 0.08
N HIS A 444 6.02 18.26 -0.85
CA HIS A 444 5.86 18.99 -2.12
C HIS A 444 6.01 18.14 -3.38
N ALA A 445 6.60 16.93 -3.30
CA ALA A 445 6.75 16.10 -4.48
C ALA A 445 5.37 15.71 -5.05
N THR A 446 5.24 15.76 -6.36
CA THR A 446 4.08 15.28 -7.10
C THR A 446 4.50 14.18 -8.06
N ARG A 447 3.55 13.63 -8.83
CA ARG A 447 3.85 12.73 -9.96
C ARG A 447 4.91 13.31 -10.90
N ALA A 448 4.93 14.63 -11.10
CA ALA A 448 5.92 15.29 -11.97
C ALA A 448 7.36 15.10 -11.48
N ASN A 449 7.56 14.91 -10.17
CA ASN A 449 8.88 14.67 -9.59
C ASN A 449 9.36 13.22 -9.72
N VAL A 450 8.48 12.25 -9.99
CA VAL A 450 8.89 10.84 -10.09
C VAL A 450 9.59 10.60 -11.43
N ALA A 451 10.92 10.46 -11.42
CA ALA A 451 11.73 10.34 -12.63
C ALA A 451 11.81 8.90 -13.17
N CYS A 452 12.00 7.91 -12.30
CA CYS A 452 11.86 6.48 -12.64
C CYS A 452 11.38 5.72 -11.40
N THR A 453 10.63 4.64 -11.66
CA THR A 453 10.20 3.66 -10.66
C THR A 453 10.78 2.30 -11.06
N TRP A 454 11.45 1.64 -10.11
CA TRP A 454 11.98 0.29 -10.26
C TRP A 454 11.14 -0.71 -9.47
N VAL A 455 10.86 -1.86 -10.06
CA VAL A 455 10.28 -3.04 -9.38
C VAL A 455 11.08 -4.27 -9.77
N GLN A 456 11.59 -4.97 -8.77
CA GLN A 456 12.47 -6.13 -8.91
C GLN A 456 13.63 -5.79 -9.86
N GLY A 457 14.26 -4.63 -9.63
CA GLY A 457 15.39 -4.09 -10.41
C GLY A 457 15.05 -3.65 -11.84
N ALA A 458 13.82 -3.82 -12.33
CA ALA A 458 13.37 -3.36 -13.64
C ALA A 458 12.87 -1.91 -13.55
N CYS A 459 13.33 -0.97 -14.40
CA CYS A 459 12.65 0.34 -14.49
C CYS A 459 11.32 0.12 -15.23
N VAL A 460 10.22 0.18 -14.50
CA VAL A 460 8.84 -0.07 -14.99
C VAL A 460 8.10 1.22 -15.32
N HIS A 461 8.60 2.35 -14.82
CA HIS A 461 8.14 3.68 -15.19
C HIS A 461 9.35 4.59 -15.37
N ARG A 462 9.31 5.45 -16.39
CA ARG A 462 10.22 6.57 -16.57
C ARG A 462 9.41 7.77 -17.03
N ARG A 463 9.59 8.92 -16.38
CA ARG A 463 9.00 10.18 -16.83
C ARG A 463 9.51 10.49 -18.23
N GLN A 464 8.60 10.77 -19.16
CA GLN A 464 9.01 11.25 -20.48
C GLN A 464 9.65 12.63 -20.29
N ALA A 465 10.82 12.86 -20.91
CA ALA A 465 11.37 14.20 -20.96
C ALA A 465 10.38 15.09 -21.71
N SER A 466 9.99 16.22 -21.12
CA SER A 466 9.28 17.25 -21.84
C SER A 466 10.15 17.67 -23.03
N SER A 467 9.70 17.42 -24.26
CA SER A 467 10.31 18.04 -25.43
C SER A 467 10.31 19.55 -25.20
N PRO A 468 11.44 20.26 -25.35
CA PRO A 468 11.39 21.72 -25.35
C PRO A 468 10.42 22.16 -26.45
N ALA A 469 9.41 22.94 -26.06
CA ALA A 469 8.42 23.51 -26.96
C ALA A 469 9.02 24.56 -27.90
#